data_AF-A0A923ZNH1-F1
#
_entry.id   AF-A0A923ZNH1-F1
#
_cell.length_a   1.000
_cell.length_b   1.000
_cell.length_c   1.000
_cell.angle_alpha   90.00
_cell.angle_beta   90.00
_cell.angle_gamma   90.00
#
_symmetry.space_group_name_H-M   'P 1'
#
loop_
_entity.id
_entity.type
_entity.pdbx_description
1 polymer ?
#
loop_
_entity_poly.entity_id
_entity_poly.type
_entity_poly.pdbx_seq_one_letter_code
_entity_poly.pdbx_strand_id
1 'polypeptide(L)'
;MPASRSLTKPIAGMVFVLGWAVGIALWSVSPLAPNAETGAFLVDIGILAVSVGFAAPFLKSTNGLLAAVILALIGIGLFAFGDFLHVAVVTYLLRLLAPLLAVLTALYKLLDFRIFA
;
A
#
# COMPACT_ATOMS: atom_id res chain seq x y z
N MET A 1 -11.56 -8.83 22.90
CA MET A 1 -10.94 -8.03 21.83
C MET A 1 -11.55 -6.64 21.88
N PRO A 2 -10.77 -5.54 21.96
CA PRO A 2 -11.36 -4.21 22.04
C PRO A 2 -12.18 -3.96 20.77
N ALA A 3 -13.37 -3.38 20.93
CA ALA A 3 -14.33 -3.14 19.85
C ALA A 3 -13.64 -2.36 18.72
N SER A 4 -13.37 -3.04 17.60
CA SER A 4 -12.75 -2.39 16.45
C SER A 4 -13.72 -1.33 15.91
N ARG A 5 -13.36 -0.03 16.00
CA ARG A 5 -14.18 1.03 15.41
C ARG A 5 -14.34 0.77 13.91
N SER A 6 -15.60 0.72 13.47
CA SER A 6 -15.91 0.54 12.05
C SER A 6 -15.29 1.70 11.26
N LEU A 7 -14.72 1.38 10.10
CA LEU A 7 -14.16 2.40 9.23
C LEU A 7 -15.31 3.10 8.52
N THR A 8 -15.44 4.41 8.70
CA THR A 8 -16.51 5.18 8.04
C THR A 8 -16.20 5.33 6.55
N LYS A 9 -17.24 5.29 5.71
CA LYS A 9 -17.11 5.43 4.25
C LYS A 9 -16.35 6.70 3.83
N PRO A 10 -16.58 7.89 4.44
CA PRO A 10 -15.85 9.10 4.08
C PRO A 10 -14.35 9.00 4.35
N ILE A 11 -13.95 8.41 5.48
CA ILE A 11 -12.52 8.23 5.80
C ILE A 11 -11.88 7.28 4.80
N ALA A 12 -12.54 6.16 4.49
CA ALA A 12 -12.05 5.20 3.50
C ALA A 12 -11.88 5.82 2.11
N GLY A 13 -12.86 6.64 1.67
CA GLY A 13 -12.79 7.37 0.41
C GLY A 13 -11.68 8.43 0.40
N MET A 14 -11.47 9.13 1.52
CA MET A 14 -10.39 10.10 1.64
C MET A 14 -9.02 9.42 1.54
N VAL A 15 -8.82 8.29 2.21
CA VAL A 15 -7.57 7.50 2.11
C VAL A 15 -7.35 7.01 0.69
N PHE A 16 -8.40 6.57 0.01
CA PHE A 16 -8.33 6.20 -1.40
C PHE A 16 -7.80 7.35 -2.25
N VAL A 17 -8.42 8.54 -2.17
CA VAL A 17 -8.01 9.70 -2.95
C VAL A 17 -6.58 10.13 -2.61
N LEU A 18 -6.23 10.21 -1.32
CA LEU A 18 -4.90 10.64 -0.88
C LEU A 18 -3.81 9.65 -1.32
N GLY A 19 -4.03 8.34 -1.18
CA GLY A 19 -3.06 7.33 -1.60
C GLY A 19 -2.78 7.40 -3.11
N TRP A 20 -3.81 7.61 -3.92
CA TRP A 20 -3.67 7.81 -5.36
C TRP A 20 -3.01 9.14 -5.72
N ALA A 21 -3.38 10.24 -5.06
CA ALA A 21 -2.77 11.54 -5.28
C ALA A 21 -1.26 11.51 -4.99
N VAL A 22 -0.85 10.87 -3.88
CA VAL A 22 0.57 10.67 -3.53
C VAL A 22 1.26 9.80 -4.57
N GLY A 23 0.67 8.67 -4.99
CA GLY A 23 1.24 7.80 -6.00
C GLY A 23 1.49 8.51 -7.33
N ILE A 24 0.48 9.21 -7.85
CA ILE A 24 0.59 9.98 -9.10
C ILE A 24 1.66 11.06 -8.99
N ALA A 25 1.69 11.82 -7.88
CA ALA A 25 2.70 12.85 -7.66
C ALA A 25 4.12 12.26 -7.68
N LEU A 26 4.35 11.15 -6.96
CA LEU A 26 5.65 10.49 -6.90
C LEU A 26 6.10 9.95 -8.27
N TRP A 27 5.20 9.32 -9.02
CA TRP A 27 5.50 8.83 -10.37
C TRP A 27 5.76 9.97 -11.37
N SER A 28 5.13 11.13 -11.17
CA SER A 28 5.36 12.29 -12.03
C SER A 28 6.72 12.96 -11.78
N VAL A 29 7.21 12.93 -10.54
CA VAL A 29 8.50 13.53 -10.17
C VAL A 29 9.66 12.55 -10.19
N SER A 30 9.43 11.23 -10.26
CA SER A 30 10.50 10.22 -10.26
C SER A 30 11.53 10.39 -11.39
N PRO A 31 11.17 10.84 -12.62
CA PRO A 31 12.17 11.08 -13.66
C PRO A 31 13.09 12.28 -13.37
N LEU A 32 12.72 13.14 -12.42
CA LEU A 32 13.51 14.31 -11.99
C LEU A 32 14.51 13.96 -10.87
N ALA A 33 14.56 12.69 -10.45
CA ALA A 33 15.44 12.24 -9.38
C ALA A 33 16.92 12.38 -9.76
N PRO A 34 17.82 12.66 -8.79
CA PRO A 34 19.24 12.89 -9.05
C PRO A 34 20.00 11.63 -9.51
N ASN A 35 19.46 10.44 -9.25
CA ASN A 35 19.99 9.16 -9.67
C ASN A 35 18.87 8.13 -9.87
N ALA A 36 19.20 7.02 -10.53
CA ALA A 36 18.24 6.00 -10.92
C ALA A 36 17.63 5.28 -9.69
N GLU A 37 18.42 5.08 -8.64
CA GLU A 37 18.01 4.43 -7.40
C GLU A 37 16.94 5.24 -6.67
N THR A 38 17.13 6.56 -6.56
CA THR A 38 16.14 7.46 -5.97
C THR A 38 14.86 7.49 -6.81
N GLY A 39 14.98 7.51 -8.14
CA GLY A 39 13.83 7.44 -9.05
C GLY A 39 13.02 6.14 -8.85
N ALA A 40 13.70 5.00 -8.79
CA ALA A 40 13.08 3.70 -8.53
C ALA A 40 12.37 3.67 -7.17
N PHE A 41 13.05 4.15 -6.12
CA PHE A 41 12.50 4.20 -4.77
C PHE A 41 11.22 5.07 -4.69
N LEU A 42 11.19 6.22 -5.36
CA LEU A 42 9.99 7.06 -5.45
C LEU A 42 8.83 6.32 -6.11
N VAL A 43 9.11 5.55 -7.17
CA VAL A 43 8.09 4.72 -7.84
C VAL A 43 7.53 3.67 -6.90
N ASP A 44 8.40 3.03 -6.11
CA ASP A 44 8.03 1.97 -5.17
C ASP A 44 7.21 2.48 -3.98
N ILE A 45 7.53 3.66 -3.44
CA ILE A 45 6.66 4.34 -2.47
C ILE A 45 5.29 4.63 -3.09
N GLY A 46 5.26 5.06 -4.36
CA GLY A 46 4.02 5.28 -5.08
C GLY A 46 3.16 4.01 -5.16
N ILE A 47 3.76 2.85 -5.43
CA ILE A 47 3.08 1.54 -5.43
C ILE A 47 2.45 1.24 -4.06
N LEU A 48 3.17 1.49 -2.96
CA LEU A 48 2.62 1.28 -1.61
C LEU A 48 1.44 2.22 -1.33
N ALA A 49 1.57 3.50 -1.68
CA ALA A 49 0.54 4.51 -1.46
C ALA A 49 -0.76 4.16 -2.21
N VAL A 50 -0.67 3.80 -3.50
CA VAL A 50 -1.84 3.39 -4.27
C VAL A 50 -2.42 2.06 -3.79
N SER A 51 -1.57 1.12 -3.32
CA SER A 51 -2.03 -0.16 -2.78
C SER A 51 -2.86 0.02 -1.50
N VAL A 52 -2.38 0.87 -0.58
CA VAL A 52 -3.13 1.24 0.63
C VAL A 52 -4.40 2.00 0.27
N GLY A 53 -4.30 2.98 -0.64
CA GLY A 53 -5.43 3.76 -1.12
C GLY A 53 -6.51 2.86 -1.71
N PHE A 54 -6.13 1.93 -2.59
CA PHE A 54 -7.03 0.94 -3.18
C PHE A 54 -7.67 0.03 -2.13
N ALA A 55 -6.90 -0.46 -1.16
CA ALA A 55 -7.42 -1.38 -0.14
C ALA A 55 -8.43 -0.71 0.81
N ALA A 56 -8.29 0.59 1.08
CA ALA A 56 -9.03 1.29 2.14
C ALA A 56 -10.57 1.18 2.07
N PRO A 57 -11.23 1.36 0.90
CA PRO A 57 -12.69 1.18 0.77
C PRO A 57 -13.18 -0.24 1.06
N PHE A 58 -12.28 -1.24 1.01
CA PHE A 58 -12.61 -2.65 1.22
C PHE A 58 -12.35 -3.12 2.65
N LEU A 59 -11.75 -2.29 3.51
CA LEU A 59 -11.48 -2.65 4.90
C LEU A 59 -12.73 -2.47 5.79
N LYS A 60 -12.95 -3.43 6.69
CA LYS A 60 -14.09 -3.43 7.63
C LYS A 60 -13.85 -2.54 8.86
N SER A 61 -12.59 -2.31 9.26
CA SER A 61 -12.25 -1.64 10.52
C SER A 61 -11.09 -0.67 10.40
N THR A 62 -11.05 0.28 11.33
CA THR A 62 -9.94 1.24 11.45
C THR A 62 -8.61 0.55 11.78
N ASN A 63 -8.65 -0.55 12.52
CA ASN A 63 -7.46 -1.35 12.83
C ASN A 63 -6.87 -2.03 11.58
N GLY A 64 -7.73 -2.49 10.67
CA GLY A 64 -7.28 -3.02 9.38
C GLY A 64 -6.59 -1.95 8.53
N LEU A 65 -7.13 -0.73 8.55
CA LEU A 65 -6.49 0.42 7.88
C LEU A 65 -5.14 0.76 8.51
N LEU A 66 -5.07 0.80 9.84
CA LEU A 66 -3.83 1.07 10.56
C LEU A 66 -2.77 -0.01 10.29
N ALA A 67 -3.17 -1.28 10.22
CA ALA A 67 -2.27 -2.38 9.85
C ALA A 67 -1.76 -2.23 8.40
N ALA A 68 -2.61 -1.84 7.45
CA ALA A 68 -2.19 -1.58 6.07
C ALA A 68 -1.18 -0.41 5.98
N VAL A 69 -1.40 0.66 6.75
CA VAL A 69 -0.48 1.79 6.84
C VAL A 69 0.86 1.37 7.47
N ILE A 70 0.84 0.62 8.57
CA ILE A 70 2.08 0.10 9.18
C ILE A 70 2.84 -0.79 8.20
N LEU A 71 2.13 -1.68 7.48
CA LEU A 71 2.76 -2.56 6.50
C LEU A 71 3.38 -1.76 5.35
N ALA A 72 2.72 -0.68 4.89
CA ALA A 72 3.30 0.23 3.92
C ALA A 72 4.56 0.93 4.47
N LEU A 73 4.54 1.42 5.71
CA LEU A 73 5.73 2.02 6.32
C LEU A 73 6.91 1.04 6.43
N ILE A 74 6.64 -0.22 6.78
CA ILE A 74 7.64 -1.30 6.74
C ILE A 74 8.12 -1.52 5.31
N GLY A 75 7.20 -1.55 4.35
CA GLY A 75 7.50 -1.67 2.92
C GLY A 75 8.43 -0.57 2.42
N ILE A 76 8.25 0.68 2.86
CA ILE A 76 9.17 1.79 2.52
C ILE A 76 10.60 1.46 2.98
N GLY A 77 10.76 0.96 4.20
CA GLY A 77 12.07 0.53 4.71
C GLY A 77 12.68 -0.62 3.91
N LEU A 78 11.86 -1.61 3.53
CA LEU A 78 12.32 -2.75 2.74
C LEU A 78 12.64 -2.37 1.28
N PHE A 79 11.91 -1.43 0.68
CA PHE A 79 12.23 -0.89 -0.64
C PHE A 79 13.51 -0.07 -0.61
N ALA A 80 13.70 0.78 0.41
CA ALA A 80 14.96 1.50 0.58
C ALA A 80 16.15 0.53 0.67
N PHE A 81 15.99 -0.55 1.45
CA PHE A 81 16.99 -1.62 1.50
C PHE A 81 17.21 -2.27 0.12
N GLY A 82 16.14 -2.61 -0.61
CA GLY A 82 16.23 -3.24 -1.93
C GLY A 82 16.89 -2.37 -3.00
N ASP A 83 16.52 -1.10 -3.07
CA ASP A 83 16.97 -0.18 -4.11
C ASP A 83 18.40 0.31 -3.88
N PHE A 84 18.74 0.71 -2.65
CA PHE A 84 20.06 1.27 -2.33
C PHE A 84 21.14 0.20 -2.09
N LEU A 85 20.77 -1.05 -1.79
CA LEU A 85 21.71 -2.17 -1.69
C LEU A 85 21.62 -3.13 -2.89
N HIS A 86 20.87 -2.75 -3.93
CA HIS A 86 20.71 -3.50 -5.17
C HIS A 86 20.21 -4.96 -4.98
N VAL A 87 19.35 -5.18 -3.97
CA VAL A 87 18.74 -6.50 -3.70
C VAL A 87 17.46 -6.65 -4.52
N ALA A 88 17.62 -6.85 -5.82
CA ALA A 88 16.50 -6.88 -6.78
C ALA A 88 15.38 -7.87 -6.41
N VAL A 89 15.71 -9.02 -5.82
CA VAL A 89 14.73 -10.03 -5.41
C VAL A 89 13.73 -9.44 -4.40
N VAL A 90 14.22 -8.66 -3.43
CA VAL A 90 13.35 -8.01 -2.42
C VAL A 90 12.46 -6.97 -3.10
N THR A 91 13.04 -6.13 -3.95
CA THR A 91 12.30 -5.07 -4.66
C THR A 91 11.17 -5.65 -5.52
N TYR A 92 11.47 -6.65 -6.35
CA TYR A 92 10.46 -7.27 -7.23
C TYR A 92 9.40 -8.06 -6.45
N LEU A 93 9.80 -8.74 -5.37
CA LEU A 93 8.85 -9.42 -4.49
C LEU A 93 7.85 -8.42 -3.91
N LEU A 94 8.31 -7.28 -3.39
CA LEU A 94 7.44 -6.27 -2.80
C LEU A 94 6.56 -5.56 -3.84
N ARG A 95 7.08 -5.30 -5.04
CA ARG A 95 6.32 -4.73 -6.18
C ARG A 95 5.13 -5.61 -6.57
N LEU A 96 5.24 -6.92 -6.40
CA LEU A 96 4.14 -7.86 -6.65
C LEU A 96 3.24 -8.03 -5.42
N LEU A 97 3.85 -8.14 -4.23
CA LEU A 97 3.13 -8.44 -2.99
C LEU A 97 2.18 -7.32 -2.58
N ALA A 98 2.61 -6.04 -2.65
CA ALA A 98 1.79 -4.93 -2.21
C ALA A 98 0.47 -4.79 -3.02
N PRO A 99 0.49 -4.78 -4.36
CA PRO A 99 -0.73 -4.81 -5.17
C PRO A 99 -1.57 -6.07 -4.94
N LEU A 100 -0.93 -7.24 -4.82
CA LEU A 100 -1.64 -8.49 -4.56
C LEU A 100 -2.44 -8.43 -3.26
N LEU A 101 -1.83 -7.97 -2.16
CA LEU A 101 -2.52 -7.83 -0.87
C LEU A 101 -3.67 -6.81 -0.95
N ALA A 102 -3.49 -5.72 -1.70
CA ALA A 102 -4.54 -4.74 -1.92
C ALA A 102 -5.74 -5.35 -2.67
N VAL A 103 -5.49 -6.12 -3.74
CA VAL A 103 -6.53 -6.83 -4.50
C VAL A 103 -7.20 -7.92 -3.66
N LEU A 104 -6.44 -8.69 -2.88
CA LEU A 104 -6.99 -9.70 -1.97
C LEU A 104 -7.93 -9.07 -0.93
N THR A 105 -7.67 -7.83 -0.49
CA THR A 105 -8.57 -7.11 0.42
C THR A 105 -9.95 -6.90 -0.22
N ALA A 106 -10.00 -6.52 -1.50
CA ALA A 106 -11.26 -6.39 -2.24
C ALA A 106 -11.95 -7.75 -2.42
N LEU A 107 -11.18 -8.78 -2.76
CA LEU A 107 -11.67 -10.16 -2.92
C LEU A 107 -12.30 -10.70 -1.62
N TYR A 108 -11.63 -10.53 -0.48
CA TYR A 108 -12.14 -10.99 0.82
C TYR A 108 -13.41 -10.28 1.24
N LYS A 109 -13.59 -9.01 0.87
CA LYS A 109 -14.86 -8.31 1.08
C LYS A 109 -15.98 -8.83 0.19
N LEU A 110 -15.67 -9.13 -1.08
CA LEU A 110 -16.63 -9.67 -2.05
C LEU A 110 -17.13 -11.07 -1.67
N LEU A 111 -16.23 -11.94 -1.22
CA LEU A 111 -16.54 -13.34 -0.92
C LEU A 111 -17.11 -13.55 0.49
N ASP A 112 -17.17 -12.49 1.32
CA ASP A 112 -17.53 -12.51 2.75
C ASP A 112 -17.02 -13.77 3.49
N PHE A 113 -15.78 -14.16 3.19
CA PHE A 113 -15.28 -15.49 3.49
C PHE A 113 -15.23 -15.75 5.00
N ARG A 114 -16.22 -16.50 5.51
CA ARG A 114 -16.20 -17.27 6.75
C ARG A 114 -15.70 -18.70 6.45
N ILE A 115 -14.43 -18.88 6.04
CA ILE A 115 -13.93 -20.25 5.70
C ILE A 115 -13.65 -21.08 6.96
N PHE A 116 -13.49 -20.44 8.11
CA PHE A 116 -13.43 -21.11 9.41
C PHE A 116 -14.57 -20.57 10.27
N ALA A 117 -15.79 -21.06 10.00
CA ALA A 117 -16.86 -21.05 10.97
C ALA A 117 -16.75 -22.30 11.84
#